data_AF-A0A7Y4X3U6-F1
#
_entry.id   AF-A0A7Y4X3U6-F1
#
_cell.length_a   1.000
_cell.length_b   1.000
_cell.length_c   1.000
_cell.angle_alpha   90.00
_cell.angle_beta   90.00
_cell.angle_gamma   90.00
#
_symmetry.space_group_name_H-M   'P 1'
#
loop_
_entity.id
_entity.type
_entity.pdbx_description
1 polymer ?
#
loop_
_entity_poly.entity_id
_entity_poly.type
_entity_poly.pdbx_seq_one_letter_code
_entity_poly.pdbx_strand_id
1 'polypeptide(L)'
;MTNNASRFLALFFLVLACGEVLALSTLVPLDTAAYNWIEAHRSCTIMRVLHSEWPLGSLIVLNVLTLLWLGYQRRWTEGTHGVVLIVLGSLLAELLKTVFERARPSTLPPLFIGNSFPSGHTVGALLLAATLGYFLLHQRTAVWKKGVGGGVLLACVAMVIWQRLYLAHHWVSDIVGSVLFASAWFCFAAVPRPGRSLARHFAPACVGFVLVYPLVYYFPSTRVVLPSVMTSARQPVLSFSFGDAPSPAIFRGTWGEQRHEPAGAIMWMDHGEASLKLELPARQAYVMRFAARPSIEHQGDGCFPLEISMNQAPVQRLLLSRGWRQYEVTLDPTLLNIGPNTLTFRTWTNPLPTASPAVAFRHLALFSGARD
;
A
#
# COMPACT_ATOMS: atom_id res chain seq x y z
N MET A 1 0.16 30.13 -16.85
CA MET A 1 0.75 30.46 -15.53
C MET A 1 2.05 31.23 -15.75
N THR A 2 2.29 32.31 -15.02
CA THR A 2 3.60 32.98 -15.05
C THR A 2 4.64 32.11 -14.31
N ASN A 3 5.92 32.23 -14.68
CA ASN A 3 7.01 31.48 -14.05
C ASN A 3 7.09 31.66 -12.52
N ASN A 4 6.56 32.75 -11.97
CA ASN A 4 6.60 33.04 -10.54
C ASN A 4 5.47 32.31 -9.78
N ALA A 5 4.26 32.25 -10.35
CA ALA A 5 3.14 31.56 -9.72
C ALA A 5 3.38 30.04 -9.62
N SER A 6 3.94 29.42 -10.66
CA SER A 6 4.26 27.99 -10.62
C SER A 6 5.37 27.64 -9.63
N ARG A 7 6.36 28.54 -9.45
CA ARG A 7 7.40 28.39 -8.41
C ARG A 7 6.83 28.49 -7.01
N PHE A 8 5.96 29.46 -6.78
CA PHE A 8 5.30 29.62 -5.49
C PHE A 8 4.48 28.37 -5.14
N LEU A 9 3.69 27.86 -6.10
CA LEU A 9 2.92 26.62 -5.91
C LEU A 9 3.83 25.41 -5.70
N ALA A 10 4.91 25.27 -6.45
CA ALA A 10 5.86 24.17 -6.27
C ALA A 10 6.47 24.18 -4.87
N LEU A 11 6.89 25.35 -4.39
CA LEU A 11 7.42 25.52 -3.03
C LEU A 11 6.36 25.27 -1.97
N PHE A 12 5.14 25.79 -2.16
CA PHE A 12 4.02 25.59 -1.26
C PHE A 12 3.72 24.10 -1.05
N PHE A 13 3.56 23.34 -2.14
CA PHE A 13 3.32 21.90 -2.04
C PHE A 13 4.52 21.13 -1.45
N LEU A 14 5.75 21.57 -1.74
CA LEU A 14 6.94 20.98 -1.14
C LEU A 14 6.98 21.20 0.38
N VAL A 15 6.67 22.42 0.85
CA VAL A 15 6.59 22.75 2.28
C VAL A 15 5.51 21.91 2.96
N LEU A 16 4.35 21.74 2.33
CA LEU A 16 3.30 20.85 2.84
C LEU A 16 3.77 19.38 2.91
N ALA A 17 4.46 18.88 1.88
CA ALA A 17 4.99 17.52 1.87
C ALA A 17 6.01 17.30 3.00
N CYS A 18 6.90 18.27 3.24
CA CYS A 18 7.81 18.24 4.38
C CYS A 18 7.05 18.29 5.71
N GLY A 19 6.04 19.16 5.82
CA GLY A 19 5.19 19.25 7.01
C GLY A 19 4.47 17.95 7.34
N GLU A 20 3.97 17.24 6.32
CA GLU A 20 3.36 15.92 6.49
C GLU A 20 4.36 14.89 7.03
N VAL A 21 5.56 14.80 6.44
CA VAL A 21 6.60 13.86 6.90
C VAL A 21 6.97 14.14 8.37
N LEU A 22 7.10 15.42 8.75
CA LEU A 22 7.39 15.81 10.13
C LEU A 22 6.24 15.54 11.09
N ALA A 23 4.99 15.66 10.63
CA ALA A 23 3.79 15.41 11.42
C ALA A 23 3.26 13.98 11.28
N LEU A 24 3.98 13.07 10.60
CA LEU A 24 3.41 11.78 10.21
C LEU A 24 2.97 10.92 11.39
N SER A 25 3.64 11.04 12.55
CA SER A 25 3.26 10.36 13.79
C SER A 25 1.84 10.71 14.25
N THR A 26 1.40 11.95 14.05
CA THR A 26 0.05 12.41 14.42
C THR A 26 -1.01 11.96 13.39
N LEU A 27 -0.59 11.57 12.19
CA LEU A 27 -1.45 11.04 11.13
C LEU A 27 -1.65 9.52 11.21
N VAL A 28 -0.80 8.78 11.95
CA VAL A 28 -0.94 7.33 12.10
C VAL A 28 -2.33 6.88 12.59
N PRO A 29 -2.98 7.56 13.56
CA PRO A 29 -4.35 7.20 13.96
C PRO A 29 -5.37 7.28 12.81
N LEU A 30 -5.20 8.25 11.90
CA LEU A 30 -6.05 8.38 10.71
C LEU A 30 -5.83 7.20 9.75
N ASP A 31 -4.57 6.80 9.55
CA ASP A 31 -4.22 5.63 8.75
C ASP A 31 -4.86 4.36 9.31
N THR A 32 -4.80 4.17 10.63
CA THR A 32 -5.45 3.04 11.33
C THR A 32 -6.97 3.07 11.16
N ALA A 33 -7.61 4.23 11.37
CA ALA A 33 -9.06 4.37 11.25
C ALA A 33 -9.54 4.07 9.82
N ALA A 34 -8.86 4.61 8.81
CA ALA A 34 -9.19 4.37 7.42
C ALA A 34 -8.96 2.91 7.02
N TYR A 35 -7.84 2.31 7.44
CA TYR A 35 -7.54 0.90 7.20
C TYR A 35 -8.62 -0.02 7.79
N ASN A 36 -8.97 0.18 9.06
CA ASN A 36 -9.99 -0.62 9.74
C ASN A 36 -11.37 -0.47 9.09
N TRP A 37 -11.74 0.75 8.69
CA TRP A 37 -13.00 0.98 7.99
C TRP A 37 -13.02 0.25 6.63
N ILE A 38 -11.93 0.31 5.86
CA ILE A 38 -11.82 -0.41 4.58
C ILE A 38 -11.92 -1.91 4.79
N GLU A 39 -11.16 -2.47 5.75
CA GLU A 39 -11.18 -3.91 6.07
C GLU A 39 -12.59 -4.38 6.41
N ALA A 40 -13.35 -3.61 7.20
CA ALA A 40 -14.72 -3.93 7.57
C ALA A 40 -15.70 -3.95 6.38
N HIS A 41 -15.39 -3.24 5.28
CA HIS A 41 -16.24 -3.14 4.08
C HIS A 41 -15.67 -3.93 2.89
N ARG A 42 -14.74 -4.86 3.14
CA ARG A 42 -14.21 -5.69 2.06
C ARG A 42 -15.21 -6.69 1.51
N SER A 43 -15.18 -6.91 0.21
CA SER A 43 -15.93 -7.97 -0.47
C SER A 43 -15.12 -8.60 -1.59
N CYS A 44 -15.34 -9.89 -1.83
CA CYS A 44 -14.64 -10.62 -2.89
C CYS A 44 -14.87 -10.04 -4.28
N THR A 45 -16.10 -9.59 -4.56
CA THR A 45 -16.46 -8.96 -5.84
C THR A 45 -15.64 -7.71 -6.10
N ILE A 46 -15.57 -6.80 -5.12
CA ILE A 46 -14.81 -5.55 -5.26
C ILE A 46 -13.31 -5.87 -5.35
N MET A 47 -12.80 -6.78 -4.52
CA MET A 47 -11.39 -7.18 -4.58
C MET A 47 -10.98 -7.69 -5.96
N ARG A 48 -11.79 -8.55 -6.60
CA ARG A 48 -11.52 -9.06 -7.96
C ARG A 48 -11.45 -7.93 -8.99
N VAL A 49 -12.40 -7.00 -8.94
CA VAL A 49 -12.42 -5.84 -9.85
C VAL A 49 -11.19 -4.96 -9.62
N LEU A 50 -10.86 -4.67 -8.37
CA LEU A 50 -9.78 -3.74 -8.02
C LEU A 50 -8.37 -4.29 -8.23
N HIS A 51 -8.19 -5.62 -8.32
CA HIS A 51 -6.91 -6.21 -8.68
C HIS A 51 -6.47 -5.89 -10.11
N SER A 52 -7.40 -5.50 -11.00
CA SER A 52 -7.05 -5.13 -12.36
C SER A 52 -6.42 -3.74 -12.41
N GLU A 53 -5.17 -3.64 -12.87
CA GLU A 53 -4.39 -2.40 -12.96
C GLU A 53 -4.80 -1.48 -14.14
N TRP A 54 -6.02 -1.66 -14.66
CA TRP A 54 -6.50 -0.98 -15.87
C TRP A 54 -6.54 0.54 -15.76
N PRO A 55 -6.87 1.21 -14.63
CA PRO A 55 -6.96 2.67 -14.64
C PRO A 55 -5.60 3.33 -14.88
N LEU A 56 -4.54 2.79 -14.25
CA LEU A 56 -3.17 3.23 -14.50
C LEU A 56 -2.73 2.86 -15.92
N GLY A 57 -3.03 1.63 -16.38
CA GLY A 57 -2.78 1.19 -17.75
C GLY A 57 -3.41 2.11 -18.79
N SER A 58 -4.65 2.54 -18.58
CA SER A 58 -5.35 3.50 -19.46
C SER A 58 -4.65 4.86 -19.49
N LEU A 59 -4.19 5.38 -18.36
CA LEU A 59 -3.42 6.64 -18.32
C LEU A 59 -2.10 6.53 -19.09
N ILE A 60 -1.42 5.38 -18.98
CA ILE A 60 -0.19 5.09 -19.75
C ILE A 60 -0.50 5.05 -21.25
N VAL A 61 -1.51 4.27 -21.66
CA VAL A 61 -1.92 4.15 -23.07
C VAL A 61 -2.30 5.51 -23.65
N LEU A 62 -3.08 6.32 -22.93
CA LEU A 62 -3.46 7.67 -23.36
C LEU A 62 -2.24 8.59 -23.53
N ASN A 63 -1.23 8.50 -22.65
CA ASN A 63 0.01 9.25 -22.81
C ASN A 63 0.79 8.77 -24.03
N VAL A 64 0.91 7.45 -24.26
CA VAL A 64 1.57 6.91 -25.47
C VAL A 64 0.87 7.40 -26.74
N LEU A 65 -0.45 7.32 -26.81
CA LEU A 65 -1.23 7.84 -27.95
C LEU A 65 -1.03 9.34 -28.13
N THR A 66 -0.97 10.10 -27.05
CA THR A 66 -0.69 11.54 -27.09
C THR A 66 0.72 11.83 -27.63
N LEU A 67 1.72 11.05 -27.23
CA LEU A 67 3.10 11.18 -27.73
C LEU A 67 3.18 10.85 -29.23
N LEU A 68 2.52 9.79 -29.68
CA LEU A 68 2.43 9.45 -31.11
C LEU A 68 1.77 10.58 -31.91
N TRP A 69 0.67 11.15 -31.39
CA TRP A 69 0.00 12.29 -32.01
C TRP A 69 0.89 13.54 -32.06
N LEU A 70 1.60 13.86 -30.98
CA LEU A 70 2.56 14.98 -30.97
C LEU A 70 3.73 14.75 -31.94
N GLY A 71 4.22 13.52 -32.05
CA GLY A 71 5.25 13.13 -33.02
C GLY A 71 4.79 13.29 -34.47
N TYR A 72 3.56 12.86 -34.78
CA TYR A 72 2.92 13.10 -36.08
C TYR A 72 2.82 14.59 -36.41
N GLN A 73 2.46 15.42 -35.42
CA GLN A 73 2.42 16.88 -35.54
C GLN A 73 3.81 17.54 -35.48
N ARG A 74 4.90 16.77 -35.39
CA ARG A 74 6.29 17.23 -35.24
C ARG A 74 6.55 18.12 -34.01
N ARG A 75 5.71 18.01 -32.97
CA ARG A 75 5.81 18.74 -31.69
C ARG A 75 6.73 18.02 -30.69
N TRP A 76 7.93 17.66 -31.15
CA TRP A 76 8.88 16.84 -30.38
C TRP A 76 9.30 17.46 -29.05
N THR A 77 9.45 18.78 -28.99
CA THR A 77 9.84 19.50 -27.76
C THR A 77 8.81 19.31 -26.65
N GLU A 78 7.53 19.33 -26.97
CA GLU A 78 6.46 19.16 -25.98
C GLU A 78 6.34 17.70 -25.52
N GLY A 79 6.44 16.76 -26.46
CA GLY A 79 6.44 15.34 -26.15
C GLY A 79 7.62 14.95 -25.26
N THR A 80 8.83 15.39 -25.61
CA THR A 80 10.05 15.14 -24.81
C THR A 80 9.96 15.77 -23.42
N HIS A 81 9.42 16.99 -23.30
CA HIS A 81 9.20 17.61 -22.00
C HIS A 81 8.25 16.78 -21.14
N GLY A 82 7.10 16.36 -21.69
CA GLY A 82 6.14 15.50 -20.99
C GLY A 82 6.76 14.18 -20.52
N VAL A 83 7.54 13.52 -21.39
CA VAL A 83 8.26 12.28 -21.03
C VAL A 83 9.24 12.52 -19.89
N VAL A 84 10.09 13.55 -19.98
CA VAL A 84 11.08 13.86 -18.94
C VAL A 84 10.39 14.18 -17.61
N LEU A 85 9.28 14.93 -17.64
CA LEU A 85 8.48 15.22 -16.45
C LEU A 85 8.00 13.93 -15.77
N ILE A 86 7.39 13.01 -16.53
CA ILE A 86 6.83 11.77 -15.98
C ILE A 86 7.93 10.82 -15.48
N VAL A 87 8.97 10.60 -16.30
CA VAL A 87 10.05 9.66 -15.99
C VAL A 87 10.86 10.14 -14.79
N LEU A 88 11.32 11.39 -14.80
CA LEU A 88 12.14 11.90 -13.70
C LEU A 88 11.33 12.08 -12.41
N GLY A 89 10.05 12.43 -12.51
CA GLY A 89 9.16 12.44 -11.34
C GLY A 89 8.97 11.06 -10.73
N SER A 90 8.82 10.03 -11.56
CA SER A 90 8.74 8.63 -11.11
C SER A 90 10.04 8.16 -10.47
N LEU A 91 11.19 8.51 -11.05
CA LEU A 91 12.50 8.22 -10.46
C LEU A 91 12.69 8.90 -9.10
N LEU A 92 12.30 10.17 -8.98
CA LEU A 92 12.35 10.88 -7.71
C LEU A 92 11.42 10.25 -6.66
N ALA A 93 10.24 9.75 -7.06
CA ALA A 93 9.38 8.99 -6.14
C ALA A 93 10.05 7.70 -5.65
N GLU A 94 10.77 6.99 -6.52
CA GLU A 94 11.53 5.79 -6.14
C GLU A 94 12.71 6.13 -5.22
N LEU A 95 13.37 7.28 -5.47
CA LEU A 95 14.37 7.80 -4.55
C LEU A 95 13.77 8.08 -3.17
N LEU A 96 12.65 8.80 -3.09
CA LEU A 96 11.96 9.07 -1.82
C LEU A 96 11.56 7.76 -1.14
N LYS A 97 11.14 6.76 -1.91
CA LYS A 97 10.81 5.43 -1.41
C LYS A 97 12.02 4.69 -0.84
N THR A 98 13.21 4.95 -1.36
CA THR A 98 14.46 4.39 -0.83
C THR A 98 14.92 5.16 0.41
N VAL A 99 14.70 6.48 0.45
CA VAL A 99 15.01 7.36 1.59
C VAL A 99 14.10 7.06 2.79
N PHE A 100 12.81 6.89 2.56
CA PHE A 100 11.81 6.73 3.60
C PHE A 100 11.43 5.26 3.78
N GLU A 101 11.89 4.68 4.88
CA GLU A 101 11.54 3.33 5.27
C GLU A 101 10.23 3.31 6.04
N ARG A 102 9.16 2.83 5.39
CA ARG A 102 7.84 2.75 6.00
C ARG A 102 7.21 1.38 5.76
N ALA A 103 6.79 0.71 6.83
CA ALA A 103 6.09 -0.56 6.72
C ALA A 103 4.69 -0.37 6.13
N ARG A 104 4.31 -1.24 5.19
CA ARG A 104 2.98 -1.24 4.54
C ARG A 104 1.90 -1.89 5.44
N PRO A 105 0.60 -1.65 5.19
CA PRO A 105 -0.48 -2.18 6.02
C PRO A 105 -0.58 -3.70 6.11
N SER A 106 -0.12 -4.45 5.10
CA SER A 106 -0.42 -5.89 5.05
C SER A 106 0.72 -6.77 4.53
N THR A 107 1.95 -6.27 4.39
CA THR A 107 3.05 -7.04 3.79
C THR A 107 3.98 -7.66 4.83
N LEU A 108 4.29 -8.95 4.64
CA LEU A 108 5.33 -9.64 5.42
C LEU A 108 6.71 -9.44 4.77
N PRO A 109 7.70 -8.91 5.49
CA PRO A 109 9.09 -8.98 5.04
C PRO A 109 9.51 -10.47 4.89
N PRO A 110 10.18 -10.88 3.79
CA PRO A 110 10.73 -10.09 2.69
C PRO A 110 9.93 -10.16 1.37
N LEU A 111 8.65 -10.54 1.41
CA LEU A 111 7.89 -10.94 0.21
C LEU A 111 7.42 -9.77 -0.66
N PHE A 112 7.56 -8.54 -0.16
CA PHE A 112 7.53 -7.32 -0.97
C PHE A 112 8.84 -6.56 -0.79
N ILE A 113 9.55 -6.36 -1.90
CA ILE A 113 10.70 -5.49 -2.00
C ILE A 113 10.16 -4.05 -2.11
N GLY A 114 10.30 -3.25 -1.05
CA GLY A 114 10.14 -1.80 -1.11
C GLY A 114 9.13 -1.19 -0.15
N ASN A 115 9.47 0.01 0.33
CA ASN A 115 8.77 0.78 1.36
C ASN A 115 7.34 1.20 0.97
N SER A 116 6.57 1.71 1.93
CA SER A 116 5.20 2.19 1.70
C SER A 116 5.16 3.62 1.16
N PHE A 117 6.02 4.51 1.66
CA PHE A 117 5.93 5.94 1.38
C PHE A 117 6.96 6.37 0.33
N PRO A 118 6.60 7.16 -0.69
CA PRO A 118 5.24 7.43 -1.18
C PRO A 118 4.71 6.28 -2.07
N SER A 119 3.43 6.35 -2.45
CA SER A 119 2.82 5.43 -3.42
C SER A 119 3.23 5.76 -4.85
N GLY A 120 4.08 4.90 -5.43
CA GLY A 120 4.53 5.06 -6.83
C GLY A 120 3.41 5.00 -7.87
N HIS A 121 2.38 4.15 -7.67
CA HIS A 121 1.22 4.12 -8.57
C HIS A 121 0.41 5.41 -8.50
N THR A 122 0.27 5.98 -7.31
CA THR A 122 -0.43 7.26 -7.10
C THR A 122 0.34 8.41 -7.74
N VAL A 123 1.65 8.52 -7.49
CA VAL A 123 2.49 9.53 -8.14
C VAL A 123 2.43 9.37 -9.66
N GLY A 124 2.62 8.16 -10.18
CA GLY A 124 2.55 7.88 -11.61
C GLY A 124 1.22 8.29 -12.23
N ALA A 125 0.10 7.90 -11.62
CA ALA A 125 -1.24 8.27 -12.09
C ALA A 125 -1.43 9.80 -12.11
N LEU A 126 -0.99 10.50 -11.06
CA LEU A 126 -1.08 11.96 -10.98
C LEU A 126 -0.24 12.65 -12.05
N LEU A 127 1.01 12.22 -12.27
CA LEU A 127 1.88 12.82 -13.28
C LEU A 127 1.38 12.56 -14.70
N LEU A 128 0.90 11.34 -14.98
CA LEU A 128 0.29 10.98 -16.26
C LEU A 128 -0.98 11.79 -16.52
N ALA A 129 -1.88 11.88 -15.53
CA ALA A 129 -3.13 12.62 -15.64
C ALA A 129 -2.89 14.14 -15.75
N ALA A 130 -1.96 14.69 -14.96
CA ALA A 130 -1.61 16.11 -15.01
C ALA A 130 -0.98 16.49 -16.36
N THR A 131 -0.14 15.62 -16.94
CA THR A 131 0.44 15.81 -18.28
C THR A 131 -0.64 15.79 -19.37
N LEU A 132 -1.56 14.83 -19.34
CA LEU A 132 -2.70 14.79 -20.26
C LEU A 132 -3.62 16.01 -20.08
N GLY A 133 -3.91 16.39 -18.83
CA GLY A 133 -4.70 17.57 -18.50
C GLY A 133 -4.06 18.85 -19.01
N TYR A 134 -2.73 18.98 -18.87
CA TYR A 134 -1.97 20.10 -19.43
C TYR A 134 -2.17 20.20 -20.94
N PHE A 135 -2.00 19.11 -21.68
CA PHE A 135 -2.22 19.12 -23.13
C PHE A 135 -3.67 19.43 -23.47
N LEU A 136 -4.64 18.82 -22.79
CA LEU A 136 -6.07 19.07 -23.00
C LEU A 136 -6.46 20.54 -22.82
N LEU A 137 -5.89 21.21 -21.81
CA LEU A 137 -6.15 22.63 -21.55
C LEU A 137 -5.63 23.54 -22.66
N HIS A 138 -4.51 23.18 -23.28
CA HIS A 138 -3.87 23.97 -24.37
C HIS A 138 -4.45 23.67 -25.76
N GLN A 139 -5.34 22.69 -25.90
CA GLN A 139 -6.05 22.43 -27.15
C GLN A 139 -7.14 23.48 -27.41
N ARG A 140 -7.35 23.81 -28.69
CA ARG A 140 -8.46 24.65 -29.16
C ARG A 140 -9.74 23.82 -29.28
N THR A 141 -10.27 23.40 -28.14
CA THR A 141 -11.51 22.59 -28.04
C THR A 141 -12.53 23.27 -27.14
N ALA A 142 -13.80 22.91 -27.31
CA ALA A 142 -14.90 23.43 -26.51
C ALA A 142 -14.70 23.15 -25.01
N VAL A 143 -15.10 24.10 -24.15
CA VAL A 143 -14.89 24.03 -22.69
C VAL A 143 -15.50 22.77 -22.09
N TRP A 144 -16.68 22.34 -22.55
CA TRP A 144 -17.31 21.11 -22.08
C TRP A 144 -16.46 19.86 -22.33
N LYS A 145 -15.74 19.79 -23.46
CA LYS A 145 -14.83 18.66 -23.76
C LYS A 145 -13.66 18.63 -22.77
N LYS A 146 -13.16 19.80 -22.36
CA LYS A 146 -12.12 19.93 -21.34
C LYS A 146 -12.64 19.50 -19.96
N GLY A 147 -13.88 19.87 -19.63
CA GLY A 147 -14.56 19.45 -18.41
C GLY A 147 -14.73 17.92 -18.35
N VAL A 148 -15.28 17.32 -19.41
CA VAL A 148 -15.44 15.85 -19.50
C VAL A 148 -14.10 15.14 -19.44
N GLY A 149 -13.12 15.57 -20.23
CA GLY A 149 -11.78 14.95 -20.23
C GLY A 149 -11.09 15.07 -18.86
N GLY A 150 -11.16 16.23 -18.21
CA GLY A 150 -10.65 16.43 -16.85
C GLY A 150 -11.36 15.53 -15.83
N GLY A 151 -12.68 15.38 -15.93
CA GLY A 151 -13.46 14.46 -15.10
C GLY A 151 -13.04 13.00 -15.26
N VAL A 152 -12.81 12.55 -16.49
CA VAL A 152 -12.31 11.18 -16.77
C VAL A 152 -10.92 10.96 -16.16
N LEU A 153 -9.99 11.92 -16.35
CA LEU A 153 -8.65 11.83 -15.78
C LEU A 153 -8.68 11.76 -14.25
N LEU A 154 -9.51 12.60 -13.62
CA LEU A 154 -9.71 12.60 -12.17
C LEU A 154 -10.30 11.27 -11.68
N ALA A 155 -11.29 10.72 -12.40
CA ALA A 155 -11.88 9.43 -12.07
C ALA A 155 -10.86 8.29 -12.15
N CYS A 156 -9.98 8.28 -13.16
CA CYS A 156 -8.89 7.31 -13.26
C CYS A 156 -7.94 7.41 -12.07
N VAL A 157 -7.51 8.63 -11.69
CA VAL A 157 -6.62 8.84 -10.53
C VAL A 157 -7.30 8.39 -9.23
N ALA A 158 -8.57 8.77 -9.02
CA ALA A 158 -9.34 8.36 -7.85
C ALA A 158 -9.46 6.83 -7.76
N MET A 159 -9.67 6.15 -8.89
CA MET A 159 -9.71 4.70 -8.93
C MET A 159 -8.36 4.07 -8.59
N VAL A 160 -7.24 4.61 -9.09
CA VAL A 160 -5.89 4.14 -8.72
C VAL A 160 -5.66 4.29 -7.21
N ILE A 161 -6.03 5.44 -6.63
CA ILE A 161 -5.92 5.69 -5.19
C ILE A 161 -6.75 4.68 -4.42
N TRP A 162 -8.01 4.48 -4.82
CA TRP A 162 -8.91 3.53 -4.19
C TRP A 162 -8.36 2.10 -4.24
N GLN A 163 -7.77 1.67 -5.37
CA GLN A 163 -7.09 0.37 -5.47
C GLN A 163 -5.97 0.23 -4.44
N ARG A 164 -5.13 1.25 -4.25
CA ARG A 164 -4.01 1.18 -3.29
C ARG A 164 -4.47 1.06 -1.84
N LEU A 165 -5.50 1.81 -1.48
CA LEU A 165 -6.07 1.81 -0.13
C LEU A 165 -6.88 0.53 0.13
N TYR A 166 -7.78 0.18 -0.78
CA TYR A 166 -8.67 -0.97 -0.64
C TYR A 166 -7.90 -2.29 -0.56
N LEU A 167 -6.85 -2.44 -1.39
CA LEU A 167 -5.97 -3.61 -1.39
C LEU A 167 -4.88 -3.54 -0.30
N ALA A 168 -4.91 -2.55 0.60
CA ALA A 168 -3.96 -2.40 1.71
C ALA A 168 -2.49 -2.41 1.28
N HIS A 169 -2.20 -1.80 0.12
CA HIS A 169 -0.84 -1.60 -0.38
C HIS A 169 -0.19 -0.36 0.23
N HIS A 170 -1.00 0.63 0.60
CA HIS A 170 -0.55 1.94 1.08
C HIS A 170 -1.50 2.48 2.15
N TRP A 171 -0.96 3.32 3.02
CA TRP A 171 -1.70 4.12 4.00
C TRP A 171 -2.31 5.37 3.35
N VAL A 172 -3.27 6.01 4.01
CA VAL A 172 -3.88 7.25 3.51
C VAL A 172 -2.84 8.37 3.43
N SER A 173 -1.99 8.49 4.45
CA SER A 173 -0.87 9.45 4.41
C SER A 173 0.13 9.15 3.28
N ASP A 174 0.37 7.89 2.89
CA ASP A 174 1.19 7.62 1.69
C ASP A 174 0.58 8.27 0.42
N ILE A 175 -0.75 8.30 0.33
CA ILE A 175 -1.48 8.94 -0.76
C ILE A 175 -1.36 10.46 -0.68
N VAL A 176 -1.53 11.05 0.51
CA VAL A 176 -1.40 12.50 0.72
C VAL A 176 0.01 12.95 0.33
N GLY A 177 1.05 12.28 0.81
CA GLY A 177 2.43 12.58 0.44
C GLY A 177 2.70 12.41 -1.05
N SER A 178 2.08 11.41 -1.69
CA SER A 178 2.15 11.24 -3.14
C SER A 178 1.50 12.40 -3.91
N VAL A 179 0.35 12.90 -3.43
CA VAL A 179 -0.35 14.04 -4.03
C VAL A 179 0.45 15.32 -3.88
N LEU A 180 0.96 15.60 -2.68
CA LEU A 180 1.77 16.79 -2.41
C LEU A 180 3.07 16.78 -3.21
N PHE A 181 3.78 15.64 -3.23
CA PHE A 181 4.98 15.46 -4.02
C PHE A 181 4.73 15.62 -5.52
N ALA A 182 3.73 14.93 -6.08
CA ALA A 182 3.44 14.98 -7.51
C ALA A 182 3.01 16.40 -7.94
N SER A 183 2.23 17.10 -7.11
CA SER A 183 1.85 18.50 -7.34
C SER A 183 3.05 19.44 -7.30
N ALA A 184 3.95 19.30 -6.30
CA ALA A 184 5.18 20.08 -6.21
C ALA A 184 6.06 19.87 -7.45
N TRP A 185 6.27 18.61 -7.82
CA TRP A 185 7.05 18.23 -8.99
C TRP A 185 6.44 18.75 -10.28
N PHE A 186 5.13 18.56 -10.48
CA PHE A 186 4.43 19.04 -11.67
C PHE A 186 4.51 20.56 -11.78
N CYS A 187 4.26 21.32 -10.71
CA CYS A 187 4.37 22.78 -10.75
C CYS A 187 5.80 23.27 -11.06
N PHE A 188 6.82 22.56 -10.57
CA PHE A 188 8.22 22.85 -10.90
C PHE A 188 8.57 22.51 -12.36
N ALA A 189 8.09 21.37 -12.85
CA ALA A 189 8.47 20.79 -14.12
C ALA A 189 7.63 21.30 -15.30
N ALA A 190 6.34 21.54 -15.14
CA ALA A 190 5.38 21.76 -16.23
C ALA A 190 5.48 23.12 -16.94
N VAL A 191 6.24 24.09 -16.40
CA VAL A 191 6.39 25.40 -17.03
C VAL A 191 7.77 25.49 -17.71
N PRO A 192 7.83 25.44 -19.06
CA PRO A 192 9.07 25.65 -19.80
C PRO A 192 9.65 27.03 -19.50
N ARG A 193 10.95 27.10 -19.22
CA ARG A 193 11.64 28.37 -18.95
C ARG A 193 12.12 28.99 -20.27
N PRO A 194 11.65 30.20 -20.64
CA PRO A 194 12.13 30.89 -21.84
C PRO A 194 13.65 31.03 -21.78
N GLY A 195 14.34 30.62 -22.84
CA GLY A 195 15.80 30.72 -22.95
C GLY A 195 16.64 29.68 -22.19
N ARG A 196 16.04 28.71 -21.48
CA ARG A 196 16.77 27.57 -20.89
C ARG A 196 16.49 26.29 -21.66
N SER A 197 17.54 25.53 -21.98
CA SER A 197 17.39 24.19 -22.55
C SER A 197 16.74 23.24 -21.55
N LEU A 198 15.98 22.25 -22.05
CA LEU A 198 15.36 21.18 -21.26
C LEU A 198 16.36 20.56 -20.28
N ALA A 199 17.57 20.27 -20.75
CA ALA A 199 18.66 19.75 -19.94
C ALA A 199 19.00 20.63 -18.73
N ARG A 200 19.13 21.95 -18.92
CA ARG A 200 19.42 22.89 -17.82
C ARG A 200 18.27 23.02 -16.83
N HIS A 201 17.03 22.81 -17.26
CA HIS A 201 15.87 22.86 -16.38
C HIS A 201 15.82 21.69 -15.39
N PHE A 202 16.14 20.48 -15.88
CA PHE A 202 16.07 19.25 -15.11
C PHE A 202 17.41 18.79 -14.50
N ALA A 203 18.54 19.38 -14.91
CA ALA A 203 19.87 19.04 -14.40
C ALA A 203 19.96 18.95 -12.86
N PRO A 204 19.40 19.89 -12.06
CA PRO A 204 19.49 19.79 -10.60
C PRO A 204 18.83 18.51 -10.04
N ALA A 205 17.68 18.12 -10.61
CA ALA A 205 16.97 16.91 -10.20
C ALA A 205 17.73 15.63 -10.62
N CYS A 206 18.31 15.62 -11.83
CA CYS A 206 19.14 14.50 -12.27
C CYS A 206 20.41 14.35 -11.41
N VAL A 207 21.12 15.46 -11.16
CA VAL A 207 22.33 15.46 -10.31
C VAL A 207 21.99 15.02 -8.89
N GLY A 208 20.92 15.56 -8.31
CA GLY A 208 20.43 15.14 -7.00
C GLY A 208 20.13 13.64 -6.96
N PHE A 209 19.42 13.10 -7.95
CA PHE A 209 19.14 11.67 -8.03
C PHE A 209 20.42 10.83 -8.12
N VAL A 210 21.35 11.17 -9.02
CA VAL A 210 22.60 10.41 -9.24
C VAL A 210 23.51 10.43 -8.01
N LEU A 211 23.50 11.51 -7.22
CA LEU A 211 24.32 11.60 -6.00
C LEU A 211 23.64 10.96 -4.79
N VAL A 212 22.35 11.21 -4.60
CA VAL A 212 21.63 10.79 -3.38
C VAL A 212 21.17 9.33 -3.48
N TYR A 213 20.74 8.86 -4.66
CA TYR A 213 20.21 7.50 -4.78
C TYR A 213 21.25 6.43 -4.41
N PRO A 214 22.48 6.42 -4.97
CA PRO A 214 23.47 5.41 -4.60
C PRO A 214 23.85 5.51 -3.12
N LEU A 215 24.00 6.73 -2.58
CA LEU A 215 24.30 6.94 -1.17
C LEU A 215 23.25 6.26 -0.29
N VAL A 216 21.97 6.52 -0.52
CA VAL A 216 20.88 5.98 0.31
C VAL A 216 20.66 4.48 0.05
N TYR A 217 20.90 4.03 -1.18
CA TYR A 217 20.78 2.63 -1.55
C TYR A 217 21.84 1.78 -0.87
N TYR A 218 23.12 2.16 -0.96
CA TYR A 218 24.25 1.39 -0.43
C TYR A 218 24.51 1.60 1.06
N PHE A 219 24.01 2.69 1.66
CA PHE A 219 24.19 2.97 3.09
C PHE A 219 22.82 3.05 3.81
N PRO A 220 22.25 1.92 4.26
CA PRO A 220 20.94 1.90 4.92
C PRO A 220 20.83 2.80 6.16
N SER A 221 21.93 3.11 6.84
CA SER A 221 21.98 4.02 7.98
C SER A 221 21.60 5.47 7.64
N THR A 222 21.62 5.86 6.37
CA THR A 222 21.18 7.20 5.94
C THR A 222 19.68 7.29 5.71
N ARG A 223 18.95 6.18 5.82
CA ARG A 223 17.51 6.12 5.57
C ARG A 223 16.73 6.58 6.80
N VAL A 224 15.57 7.16 6.55
CA VAL A 224 14.67 7.68 7.58
C VAL A 224 13.53 6.70 7.76
N VAL A 225 13.45 6.09 8.94
CA VAL A 225 12.34 5.19 9.29
C VAL A 225 11.13 6.03 9.68
N LEU A 226 10.06 5.93 8.89
CA LEU A 226 8.81 6.64 9.12
C LEU A 226 7.87 5.82 10.03
N PRO A 227 7.08 6.50 10.89
CA PRO A 227 6.09 5.82 11.71
C PRO A 227 5.02 5.14 10.84
N SER A 228 4.66 3.91 11.23
CA SER A 228 3.62 3.10 10.62
C SER A 228 2.82 2.40 11.72
N VAL A 229 1.56 2.08 11.44
CA VAL A 229 0.70 1.26 12.32
C VAL A 229 1.41 -0.04 12.68
N MET A 230 2.12 -0.63 11.71
CA MET A 230 2.79 -1.92 11.86
C MET A 230 4.12 -1.85 12.62
N THR A 231 4.73 -0.67 12.76
CA THR A 231 6.04 -0.50 13.45
C THR A 231 5.90 -0.04 14.90
N SER A 232 4.69 -0.05 15.48
CA SER A 232 4.53 0.34 16.88
C SER A 232 5.37 -0.56 17.79
N ALA A 233 6.41 0.04 18.41
CA ALA A 233 7.51 -0.60 19.12
C ALA A 233 7.11 -1.16 20.50
N ARG A 234 5.93 -1.80 20.59
CA ARG A 234 5.52 -2.50 21.80
C ARG A 234 6.14 -3.89 21.78
N GLN A 235 6.77 -4.30 22.87
CA GLN A 235 7.18 -5.70 23.00
C GLN A 235 5.93 -6.58 23.06
N PRO A 236 5.90 -7.71 22.32
CA PRO A 236 4.77 -8.61 22.37
C PRO A 236 4.68 -9.24 23.77
N VAL A 237 3.47 -9.30 24.31
CA VAL A 237 3.14 -10.06 25.53
C VAL A 237 3.32 -11.55 25.28
N LEU A 238 3.04 -11.99 24.05
CA LEU A 238 3.21 -13.36 23.60
C LEU A 238 3.55 -13.32 22.11
N SER A 239 4.54 -14.10 21.67
CA SER A 239 4.85 -14.26 20.25
C SER A 239 5.48 -15.62 19.97
N PHE A 240 5.07 -16.26 18.88
CA PHE A 240 5.69 -17.48 18.41
C PHE A 240 5.56 -17.63 16.88
N SER A 241 6.51 -18.35 16.29
CA SER A 241 6.41 -18.85 14.92
C SER A 241 5.65 -20.18 14.93
N PHE A 242 4.72 -20.37 14.01
CA PHE A 242 3.92 -21.60 13.93
C PHE A 242 4.80 -22.83 13.70
N GLY A 243 5.90 -22.70 12.97
CA GLY A 243 6.81 -23.81 12.76
C GLY A 243 7.84 -24.06 13.88
N ASP A 244 8.09 -23.08 14.74
CA ASP A 244 9.03 -23.20 15.88
C ASP A 244 8.29 -23.16 17.23
N ALA A 245 6.98 -23.46 17.20
CA ALA A 245 6.12 -23.30 18.35
C ALA A 245 6.58 -24.20 19.52
N PRO A 246 6.52 -23.69 20.77
CA PRO A 246 7.17 -24.34 21.92
C PRO A 246 6.60 -25.72 22.29
N SER A 247 5.37 -26.04 21.86
CA SER A 247 4.79 -27.38 22.02
C SER A 247 3.65 -27.63 21.01
N PRO A 248 3.58 -28.82 20.38
CA PRO A 248 2.40 -29.24 19.59
C PRO A 248 1.09 -29.19 20.38
N ALA A 249 1.13 -29.24 21.71
CA ALA A 249 -0.03 -29.29 22.58
C ALA A 249 -0.91 -28.02 22.56
N ILE A 250 -0.40 -26.89 22.06
CA ILE A 250 -1.19 -25.66 21.90
C ILE A 250 -2.15 -25.74 20.71
N PHE A 251 -1.86 -26.60 19.72
CA PHE A 251 -2.61 -26.73 18.48
C PHE A 251 -3.72 -27.78 18.63
N ARG A 252 -4.93 -27.48 18.14
CA ARG A 252 -6.08 -28.39 18.07
C ARG A 252 -6.82 -28.23 16.76
N GLY A 253 -7.48 -29.29 16.28
CA GLY A 253 -8.25 -29.25 15.03
C GLY A 253 -7.40 -29.60 13.82
N THR A 254 -7.67 -28.97 12.68
CA THR A 254 -7.15 -29.36 11.35
C THR A 254 -5.77 -28.78 11.02
N TRP A 255 -4.88 -28.66 12.01
CA TRP A 255 -3.50 -28.24 11.74
C TRP A 255 -2.73 -29.38 11.04
N GLY A 256 -2.23 -29.12 9.84
CA GLY A 256 -1.41 -30.02 9.01
C GLY A 256 0.09 -29.74 9.12
N GLU A 257 0.89 -30.66 8.56
CA GLU A 257 2.36 -30.64 8.65
C GLU A 257 3.03 -29.44 7.95
N GLN A 258 4.27 -29.15 8.37
CA GLN A 258 5.12 -28.15 7.72
C GLN A 258 5.41 -28.57 6.27
N ARG A 259 5.02 -27.74 5.31
CA ARG A 259 5.51 -27.83 3.94
C ARG A 259 6.61 -26.80 3.75
N HIS A 260 7.67 -27.18 3.03
CA HIS A 260 8.78 -26.27 2.75
C HIS A 260 8.27 -25.08 1.92
N GLU A 261 8.44 -23.88 2.45
CA GLU A 261 8.07 -22.63 1.80
C GLU A 261 9.23 -21.63 1.89
N PRO A 262 9.42 -20.76 0.88
CA PRO A 262 10.49 -19.75 0.88
C PRO A 262 10.43 -18.77 2.06
N ALA A 263 9.27 -18.68 2.73
CA ALA A 263 9.02 -17.78 3.84
C ALA A 263 9.49 -18.34 5.21
N GLY A 264 10.07 -19.55 5.27
CA GLY A 264 10.53 -20.17 6.52
C GLY A 264 9.48 -21.08 7.15
N ALA A 265 9.55 -21.27 8.47
CA ALA A 265 8.75 -22.24 9.19
C ALA A 265 7.26 -21.82 9.26
N ILE A 266 6.36 -22.69 8.81
CA ILE A 266 4.92 -22.43 8.68
C ILE A 266 4.10 -23.65 9.11
N MET A 267 2.82 -23.46 9.40
CA MET A 267 1.87 -24.54 9.63
C MET A 267 0.63 -24.32 8.78
N TRP A 268 0.12 -25.37 8.16
CA TRP A 268 -1.11 -25.32 7.37
C TRP A 268 -2.31 -25.59 8.27
N MET A 269 -3.38 -24.84 8.07
CA MET A 269 -4.72 -25.19 8.53
C MET A 269 -5.47 -25.75 7.34
N ASP A 270 -5.81 -27.02 7.38
CA ASP A 270 -6.69 -27.65 6.39
C ASP A 270 -8.14 -27.21 6.62
N HIS A 271 -9.02 -27.45 5.63
CA HIS A 271 -10.41 -26.99 5.65
C HIS A 271 -11.13 -27.33 6.97
N GLY A 272 -11.84 -26.35 7.51
CA GLY A 272 -12.71 -26.51 8.67
C GLY A 272 -12.29 -25.56 9.78
N GLU A 273 -11.86 -26.12 10.91
CA GLU A 273 -11.58 -25.38 12.13
C GLU A 273 -10.25 -25.82 12.75
N ALA A 274 -9.41 -24.84 13.07
CA ALA A 274 -8.21 -25.07 13.85
C ALA A 274 -8.08 -24.03 14.97
N SER A 275 -7.64 -24.48 16.13
CA SER A 275 -7.63 -23.70 17.36
C SER A 275 -6.26 -23.72 18.04
N LEU A 276 -5.99 -22.67 18.80
CA LEU A 276 -4.79 -22.43 19.59
C LEU A 276 -5.17 -22.15 21.03
N LYS A 277 -4.48 -22.78 21.97
CA LYS A 277 -4.53 -22.38 23.37
C LYS A 277 -3.55 -21.24 23.63
N LEU A 278 -4.05 -20.16 24.24
CA LEU A 278 -3.28 -18.98 24.59
C LEU A 278 -3.38 -18.72 26.09
N GLU A 279 -2.25 -18.51 26.74
CA GLU A 279 -2.19 -18.09 28.14
C GLU A 279 -2.02 -16.57 28.20
N LEU A 280 -3.01 -15.86 28.75
CA LEU A 280 -3.00 -14.40 28.85
C LEU A 280 -2.78 -13.93 30.29
N PRO A 281 -1.84 -13.00 30.54
CA PRO A 281 -1.49 -12.60 31.90
C PRO A 281 -2.52 -11.69 32.56
N ALA A 282 -3.36 -11.00 31.78
CA ALA A 282 -4.35 -10.06 32.28
C ALA A 282 -5.55 -9.93 31.34
N ARG A 283 -6.72 -9.58 31.90
CA ARG A 283 -7.93 -9.28 31.14
C ARG A 283 -7.94 -7.82 30.70
N GLN A 284 -7.32 -7.55 29.56
CA GLN A 284 -7.21 -6.22 28.94
C GLN A 284 -7.39 -6.33 27.44
N ALA A 285 -7.47 -5.19 26.74
CA ALA A 285 -7.47 -5.21 25.28
C ALA A 285 -6.11 -5.70 24.77
N TYR A 286 -6.12 -6.55 23.75
CA TYR A 286 -4.92 -6.96 23.05
C TYR A 286 -5.04 -6.70 21.56
N VAL A 287 -3.92 -6.41 20.92
CA VAL A 287 -3.80 -6.35 19.47
C VAL A 287 -3.10 -7.63 19.02
N MET A 288 -3.80 -8.45 18.26
CA MET A 288 -3.27 -9.67 17.68
C MET A 288 -2.77 -9.41 16.26
N ARG A 289 -1.49 -9.70 16.02
CA ARG A 289 -0.88 -9.69 14.69
C ARG A 289 -0.54 -11.10 14.28
N PHE A 290 -0.93 -11.49 13.08
CA PHE A 290 -0.55 -12.79 12.54
C PHE A 290 -0.33 -12.75 11.03
N ALA A 291 0.51 -13.65 10.59
CA ALA A 291 0.87 -13.83 9.19
C ALA A 291 0.10 -15.01 8.60
N ALA A 292 -0.69 -14.78 7.56
CA ALA A 292 -1.48 -15.81 6.89
C ALA A 292 -1.41 -15.72 5.36
N ARG A 293 -1.58 -16.87 4.70
CA ARG A 293 -1.68 -17.00 3.24
C ARG A 293 -2.67 -18.11 2.87
N PRO A 294 -3.69 -17.83 2.05
CA PRO A 294 -4.56 -18.88 1.52
C PRO A 294 -3.87 -19.70 0.42
N SER A 295 -4.19 -20.99 0.34
CA SER A 295 -3.87 -21.87 -0.80
C SER A 295 -4.81 -21.50 -1.95
N ILE A 296 -4.30 -20.80 -2.96
CA ILE A 296 -5.09 -20.40 -4.13
C ILE A 296 -4.57 -21.21 -5.32
N GLU A 297 -5.40 -22.15 -5.80
CA GLU A 297 -5.08 -23.05 -6.91
C GLU A 297 -5.43 -22.44 -8.30
N HIS A 298 -6.33 -21.46 -8.34
CA HIS A 298 -6.75 -20.78 -9.57
C HIS A 298 -6.41 -19.29 -9.60
N GLN A 299 -5.88 -18.82 -10.75
CA GLN A 299 -5.59 -17.42 -11.02
C GLN A 299 -6.88 -16.58 -11.08
N GLY A 300 -7.44 -16.21 -9.92
CA GLY A 300 -8.64 -15.36 -9.85
C GLY A 300 -9.23 -15.20 -8.45
N ASP A 301 -9.00 -16.16 -7.55
CA ASP A 301 -9.63 -16.19 -6.23
C ASP A 301 -8.74 -15.57 -5.16
N GLY A 302 -8.51 -14.26 -5.27
CA GLY A 302 -7.80 -13.47 -4.27
C GLY A 302 -8.64 -13.13 -3.03
N CYS A 303 -9.69 -13.89 -2.72
CA CYS A 303 -10.59 -13.61 -1.60
C CYS A 303 -10.98 -14.89 -0.88
N PHE A 304 -10.47 -15.04 0.33
CA PHE A 304 -10.66 -16.25 1.12
C PHE A 304 -11.15 -15.89 2.54
N PRO A 305 -12.40 -16.22 2.90
CA PRO A 305 -12.93 -15.84 4.21
C PRO A 305 -12.30 -16.65 5.33
N LEU A 306 -11.80 -15.94 6.35
CA LEU A 306 -11.30 -16.50 7.59
C LEU A 306 -12.09 -15.89 8.75
N GLU A 307 -12.83 -16.72 9.46
CA GLU A 307 -13.51 -16.33 10.69
C GLU A 307 -12.60 -16.58 11.89
N ILE A 308 -12.54 -15.60 12.78
CA ILE A 308 -11.76 -15.65 14.00
C ILE A 308 -12.73 -15.56 15.17
N SER A 309 -12.62 -16.50 16.10
CA SER A 309 -13.35 -16.47 17.36
C SER A 309 -12.40 -16.66 18.54
N MET A 310 -12.81 -16.11 19.68
CA MET A 310 -12.10 -16.21 20.95
C MET A 310 -13.05 -16.76 21.98
N ASN A 311 -12.69 -17.88 22.61
CA ASN A 311 -13.54 -18.60 23.56
C ASN A 311 -14.95 -18.86 22.98
N GLN A 312 -15.00 -19.29 21.71
CA GLN A 312 -16.21 -19.52 20.91
C GLN A 312 -17.02 -18.26 20.53
N ALA A 313 -16.71 -17.08 21.08
CA ALA A 313 -17.35 -15.83 20.70
C ALA A 313 -16.70 -15.25 19.42
N PRO A 314 -17.48 -14.79 18.43
CA PRO A 314 -16.93 -14.23 17.20
C PRO A 314 -16.16 -12.94 17.48
N VAL A 315 -14.95 -12.83 16.91
CA VAL A 315 -14.11 -11.63 17.01
C VAL A 315 -14.21 -10.83 15.73
N GLN A 316 -13.78 -11.42 14.61
CA GLN A 316 -13.77 -10.75 13.31
C GLN A 316 -13.80 -11.77 12.18
N ARG A 317 -14.43 -11.39 11.07
CA ARG A 317 -14.31 -12.10 9.79
C ARG A 317 -13.39 -11.30 8.89
N LEU A 318 -12.33 -11.95 8.39
CA LEU A 318 -11.34 -11.37 7.50
C LEU A 318 -11.46 -11.98 6.11
N LEU A 319 -11.13 -11.18 5.10
CA LEU A 319 -10.94 -11.69 3.75
C LEU A 319 -9.43 -11.75 3.49
N LEU A 320 -8.90 -12.97 3.50
CA LEU A 320 -7.52 -13.20 3.12
C LEU A 320 -7.36 -12.96 1.63
N SER A 321 -6.20 -12.42 1.29
CA SER A 321 -5.85 -12.07 -0.08
C SER A 321 -4.69 -12.91 -0.56
N ARG A 322 -4.42 -12.87 -1.87
CA ARG A 322 -3.34 -13.67 -2.45
C ARG A 322 -1.97 -13.28 -1.86
N GLY A 323 -1.19 -14.32 -1.59
CA GLY A 323 0.15 -14.19 -1.04
C GLY A 323 0.16 -14.09 0.49
N TRP A 324 1.36 -13.95 1.02
CA TRP A 324 1.59 -13.79 2.45
C TRP A 324 1.26 -12.37 2.89
N ARG A 325 0.33 -12.25 3.82
CA ARG A 325 -0.05 -10.97 4.42
C ARG A 325 -0.06 -11.01 5.93
N GLN A 326 0.23 -9.86 6.52
CA GLN A 326 0.08 -9.63 7.95
C GLN A 326 -1.28 -9.01 8.20
N TYR A 327 -2.00 -9.55 9.18
CA TYR A 327 -3.32 -9.10 9.61
C TYR A 327 -3.25 -8.67 11.06
N GLU A 328 -4.01 -7.63 11.40
CA GLU A 328 -4.14 -7.10 12.75
C GLU A 328 -5.61 -7.16 13.19
N VAL A 329 -5.85 -7.70 14.38
CA VAL A 329 -7.19 -7.88 14.96
C VAL A 329 -7.16 -7.39 16.39
N THR A 330 -8.10 -6.52 16.76
CA THR A 330 -8.25 -6.09 18.15
C THR A 330 -9.13 -7.09 18.90
N LEU A 331 -8.62 -7.56 20.04
CA LEU A 331 -9.31 -8.48 20.93
C LEU A 331 -9.95 -7.68 22.07
N ASP A 332 -11.27 -7.72 22.15
CA ASP A 332 -12.03 -7.05 23.21
C ASP A 332 -11.82 -7.76 24.56
N PRO A 333 -11.45 -7.04 25.64
CA PRO A 333 -11.25 -7.63 26.97
C PRO A 333 -12.47 -8.40 27.51
N THR A 334 -13.68 -8.08 27.05
CA THR A 334 -14.90 -8.78 27.45
C THR A 334 -14.89 -10.25 27.03
N LEU A 335 -14.23 -10.58 25.92
CA LEU A 335 -14.12 -11.93 25.36
C LEU A 335 -12.99 -12.77 26.00
N LEU A 336 -12.18 -12.17 26.87
CA LEU A 336 -10.94 -12.76 27.38
C LEU A 336 -11.04 -13.18 28.84
N ASN A 337 -10.40 -14.31 29.14
CA ASN A 337 -10.15 -14.81 30.49
C ASN A 337 -8.70 -14.49 30.90
N ILE A 338 -8.45 -14.42 32.21
CA ILE A 338 -7.08 -14.48 32.75
C ILE A 338 -6.63 -15.94 32.71
N GLY A 339 -5.44 -16.22 32.17
CA GLY A 339 -4.94 -17.57 31.92
C GLY A 339 -5.44 -18.15 30.59
N PRO A 340 -6.05 -19.35 30.57
CA PRO A 340 -6.30 -20.09 29.33
C PRO A 340 -7.43 -19.49 28.50
N ASN A 341 -7.14 -19.24 27.24
CA ASN A 341 -8.07 -18.81 26.21
C ASN A 341 -7.94 -19.73 24.99
N THR A 342 -9.02 -19.90 24.23
CA THR A 342 -9.01 -20.65 22.96
C THR A 342 -9.26 -19.70 21.81
N LEU A 343 -8.24 -19.49 20.98
CA LEU A 343 -8.33 -18.76 19.72
C LEU A 343 -8.63 -19.76 18.62
N THR A 344 -9.67 -19.50 17.83
CA THR A 344 -10.15 -20.42 16.80
C THR A 344 -10.20 -19.71 15.45
N PHE A 345 -9.68 -20.38 14.44
CA PHE A 345 -9.73 -20.00 13.03
C PHE A 345 -10.66 -20.95 12.29
N ARG A 346 -11.57 -20.40 11.47
CA ARG A 346 -12.51 -21.17 10.66
C ARG A 346 -12.52 -20.70 9.22
N THR A 347 -12.53 -21.66 8.29
CA THR A 347 -12.73 -21.39 6.87
C THR A 347 -14.12 -21.82 6.45
N TRP A 348 -14.86 -20.96 5.78
CA TRP A 348 -16.16 -21.31 5.20
C TRP A 348 -16.05 -21.33 3.68
N THR A 349 -16.16 -22.50 3.06
CA THR A 349 -16.42 -22.58 1.62
C THR A 349 -17.67 -23.39 1.35
N ASN A 350 -18.71 -22.73 0.85
CA ASN A 350 -19.88 -23.39 0.29
C ASN A 350 -20.16 -22.74 -1.09
N PRO A 351 -20.06 -23.48 -2.21
CA PRO A 351 -19.72 -24.90 -2.33
C PRO A 351 -18.22 -25.17 -2.15
N LEU A 352 -17.89 -26.43 -1.83
CA LEU A 352 -16.53 -26.94 -1.73
C LEU A 352 -15.80 -26.78 -3.08
N PRO A 353 -14.66 -26.07 -3.16
CA PRO A 353 -13.77 -26.18 -4.29
C PRO A 353 -13.26 -27.63 -4.39
N THR A 354 -12.93 -28.08 -5.60
CA THR A 354 -12.41 -29.42 -5.90
C THR A 354 -11.13 -29.79 -5.16
N ALA A 355 -10.44 -28.80 -4.57
CA ALA A 355 -9.39 -28.99 -3.58
C ALA A 355 -9.77 -28.31 -2.27
N SER A 356 -9.54 -29.00 -1.15
CA SER A 356 -9.80 -28.46 0.19
C SER A 356 -8.97 -27.19 0.40
N PRO A 357 -9.61 -26.03 0.62
CA PRO A 357 -8.86 -24.81 0.81
C PRO A 357 -8.12 -24.87 2.14
N ALA A 358 -6.83 -24.57 2.09
CA ALA A 358 -5.96 -24.53 3.26
C ALA A 358 -5.41 -23.11 3.46
N VAL A 359 -5.10 -22.76 4.70
CA VAL A 359 -4.47 -21.47 5.04
C VAL A 359 -3.15 -21.75 5.75
N ALA A 360 -2.06 -21.23 5.20
CA ALA A 360 -0.76 -21.27 5.87
C ALA A 360 -0.66 -20.13 6.88
N PHE A 361 -0.15 -20.44 8.06
CA PHE A 361 0.18 -19.47 9.10
C PHE A 361 1.68 -19.51 9.39
N ARG A 362 2.28 -18.34 9.64
CA ARG A 362 3.75 -18.22 9.87
C ARG A 362 4.10 -17.78 11.28
N HIS A 363 3.52 -16.69 11.76
CA HIS A 363 3.75 -16.19 13.11
C HIS A 363 2.48 -15.59 13.69
N LEU A 364 2.41 -15.55 15.01
CA LEU A 364 1.40 -14.85 15.78
C LEU A 364 2.08 -14.10 16.92
N ALA A 365 1.65 -12.85 17.14
CA ALA A 365 2.10 -12.00 18.23
C ALA A 365 0.92 -11.23 18.83
N LEU A 366 0.91 -11.09 20.15
CA LEU A 366 -0.08 -10.33 20.92
C LEU A 366 0.61 -9.15 21.60
N PHE A 367 0.03 -7.97 21.47
CA PHE A 367 0.53 -6.74 22.08
C PHE A 367 -0.53 -6.20 23.05
N SER A 368 -0.11 -5.59 24.14
CA SER A 368 -1.05 -4.91 25.05
C SER A 368 -1.70 -3.72 24.32
N GLY A 369 -3.03 -3.69 24.31
CA GLY A 369 -3.86 -2.67 23.66
C GLY A 369 -4.08 -1.42 24.50
N ALA A 370 -3.13 -1.06 25.37
CA ALA A 370 -3.25 0.14 26.22
C ALA A 370 -3.60 1.36 25.35
N ARG A 371 -4.71 2.02 25.71
CA ARG A 371 -5.08 3.34 25.22
C ARG A 371 -4.03 4.30 25.80
N ASP A 372 -3.16 4.81 24.94
CA ASP A 372 -2.43 6.05 25.24
C ASP A 372 -3.31 7.21 24.77
#